data_AF-A0AAX4MRR8-F1
#
_entry.id   AF-A0AAX4MRR8-F1
#
_cell.length_a   1.000
_cell.length_b   1.000
_cell.length_c   1.000
_cell.angle_alpha   90.00
_cell.angle_beta   90.00
_cell.angle_gamma   90.00
#
_symmetry.space_group_name_H-M   'P 1'
#
loop_
_entity.id
_entity.type
_entity.pdbx_description
1 polymer ?
#
loop_
_entity_poly.entity_id
_entity_poly.type
_entity_poly.pdbx_seq_one_letter_code
_entity_poly.pdbx_strand_id
1 'polypeptide(L)'
;MADFLHAELNGRLSSATWASAIRPSWQATSPNHGYMLVSGERIVGVYVAFYSARRVGESVEKFCNLSAWCVLDGYRAHGLRLLKALLDQGGYTFTDLSPSGNVVPLNRRLKFQQIDTAAALVINLPRPSWGSGVSIVTDPRLIERHLDERNLGIYKDHVLAPAAHHLAVIKRDRCCYVIFRKDTRKRLRVFASILHVGDRDLFAETAHQIYSYLLTRFGVVATFVEDRFADVHPKLSISLRSPRPKMFLSDRVSASEVDYLYSELTCVPW
;
A
#
# COMPACT_ATOMS: atom_id res chain seq x y z
N MET A 1 -16.00 6.00 14.74
CA MET A 1 -15.46 5.91 13.36
C MET A 1 -15.26 4.47 12.92
N ALA A 2 -14.50 3.65 13.66
CA ALA A 2 -14.26 2.26 13.29
C ALA A 2 -15.54 1.42 13.12
N ASP A 3 -16.52 1.58 14.02
CA ASP A 3 -17.82 0.91 13.88
C ASP A 3 -18.58 1.32 12.62
N PHE A 4 -18.51 2.61 12.25
CA PHE A 4 -19.12 3.11 11.01
C PHE A 4 -18.44 2.49 9.77
N LEU A 5 -17.11 2.41 9.74
CA LEU A 5 -16.38 1.80 8.62
C LEU A 5 -16.63 0.29 8.53
N HIS A 6 -16.79 -0.39 9.66
CA HIS A 6 -17.22 -1.78 9.72
C HIS A 6 -18.61 -1.94 9.09
N ALA A 7 -19.60 -1.20 9.58
CA ALA A 7 -20.98 -1.33 9.14
C ALA A 7 -21.21 -0.91 7.69
N GLU A 8 -20.62 0.22 7.25
CA GLU A 8 -21.02 0.91 6.02
C GLU A 8 -19.99 0.82 4.88
N LEU A 9 -18.74 0.46 5.17
CA LEU A 9 -17.69 0.37 4.13
C LEU A 9 -17.22 -1.07 3.87
N ASN A 10 -16.80 -1.80 4.91
CA ASN A 10 -16.34 -3.18 4.76
C ASN A 10 -16.56 -4.00 6.04
N GLY A 11 -17.69 -4.69 6.10
CA GLY A 11 -18.06 -5.56 7.23
C GLY A 11 -17.19 -6.79 7.43
N ARG A 12 -16.30 -7.11 6.46
CA ARG A 12 -15.32 -8.21 6.64
C ARG A 12 -14.24 -7.86 7.65
N LEU A 13 -13.98 -6.58 7.89
CA LEU A 13 -13.04 -6.11 8.89
C LEU A 13 -13.83 -5.73 10.14
N SER A 14 -13.50 -6.32 11.29
CA SER A 14 -14.14 -5.96 12.56
C SER A 14 -13.84 -4.50 12.92
N SER A 15 -14.65 -3.92 13.81
CA SER A 15 -14.37 -2.59 14.36
C SER A 15 -12.99 -2.50 15.00
N ALA A 16 -12.52 -3.54 15.68
CA ALA A 16 -11.18 -3.57 16.27
C ALA A 16 -10.08 -3.53 15.19
N THR A 17 -10.26 -4.30 14.10
CA THR A 17 -9.34 -4.27 12.96
C THR A 17 -9.34 -2.89 12.29
N TRP A 18 -10.50 -2.28 12.11
CA TRP A 18 -10.60 -0.91 11.59
C TRP A 18 -9.91 0.10 12.50
N ALA A 19 -10.12 0.02 13.82
CA ALA A 19 -9.51 0.92 14.79
C ALA A 19 -7.98 0.82 14.79
N SER A 20 -7.43 -0.38 14.62
CA SER A 20 -5.99 -0.60 14.44
C SER A 20 -5.51 -0.07 13.08
N ALA A 21 -6.21 -0.41 11.99
CA ALA A 21 -5.80 -0.06 10.62
C ALA A 21 -5.79 1.46 10.35
N ILE A 22 -6.67 2.24 10.95
CA ILE A 22 -6.70 3.70 10.75
C ILE A 22 -5.71 4.47 11.65
N ARG A 23 -4.94 3.75 12.47
CA ARG A 23 -3.87 4.31 13.31
C ARG A 23 -2.53 3.91 12.72
N PRO A 24 -1.80 4.82 12.06
CA PRO A 24 -0.50 4.49 11.50
C PRO A 24 0.47 4.05 12.61
N SER A 25 1.36 3.10 12.29
CA SER A 25 2.40 2.61 13.20
C SER A 25 3.64 3.50 13.23
N TRP A 26 3.81 4.36 12.24
CA TRP A 26 4.93 5.30 12.15
C TRP A 26 4.64 6.60 12.90
N GLN A 27 5.70 7.28 13.31
CA GLN A 27 5.59 8.61 13.92
C GLN A 27 5.50 9.67 12.84
N ALA A 28 4.39 10.41 12.81
CA ALA A 28 4.23 11.57 11.95
C ALA A 28 3.46 12.66 12.69
N THR A 29 3.95 13.90 12.61
CA THR A 29 3.17 15.06 12.98
C THR A 29 1.98 15.17 12.03
N SER A 30 0.80 14.82 12.54
CA SER A 30 -0.42 14.72 11.75
C SER A 30 -1.43 15.77 12.23
N PRO A 31 -2.03 16.59 11.35
CA PRO A 31 -3.00 17.59 11.76
C PRO A 31 -4.33 16.96 12.23
N ASN A 32 -4.62 15.74 11.77
CA ASN A 32 -5.78 14.93 12.12
C ASN A 32 -5.60 13.50 11.56
N HIS A 33 -6.66 12.70 11.55
CA HIS A 33 -6.70 11.36 10.93
C HIS A 33 -7.77 11.27 9.83
N GLY A 34 -8.10 12.42 9.24
CA GLY A 34 -9.24 12.60 8.35
C GLY A 34 -10.39 13.35 9.00
N TYR A 35 -11.55 13.34 8.32
CA TYR A 35 -12.75 14.06 8.73
C TYR A 35 -13.97 13.14 8.78
N MET A 36 -15.00 13.58 9.50
CA MET A 36 -16.30 12.93 9.55
C MET A 36 -17.44 13.93 9.39
N LEU A 37 -18.54 13.46 8.80
CA LEU A 37 -19.83 14.14 8.79
C LEU A 37 -20.66 13.56 9.93
N VAL A 38 -21.26 14.45 10.71
CA VAL A 38 -22.11 14.11 11.85
C VAL A 38 -23.48 14.78 11.68
N SER A 39 -24.54 14.02 11.92
CA SER A 39 -25.92 14.51 11.95
C SER A 39 -26.52 14.15 13.31
N GLY A 40 -26.71 15.16 14.18
CA GLY A 40 -26.98 14.95 15.60
C GLY A 40 -25.81 14.25 16.29
N GLU A 41 -26.04 13.05 16.84
CA GLU A 41 -24.99 12.21 17.45
C GLU A 41 -24.49 11.10 16.51
N ARG A 42 -25.06 10.99 15.31
CA ARG A 42 -24.76 9.91 14.37
C ARG A 42 -23.69 10.31 13.37
N ILE A 43 -22.67 9.47 13.21
CA ILE A 43 -21.73 9.55 12.08
C ILE A 43 -22.45 9.12 10.80
N VAL A 44 -22.42 9.98 9.79
CA VAL A 44 -23.07 9.76 8.48
C VAL A 44 -22.09 9.77 7.30
N GLY A 45 -20.82 10.08 7.56
CA GLY A 45 -19.76 9.95 6.58
C GLY A 45 -18.38 10.10 7.21
N VAL A 46 -17.38 9.49 6.58
CA VAL A 46 -15.98 9.47 7.02
C VAL A 46 -15.09 9.55 5.79
N TYR A 47 -13.99 10.28 5.90
CA TYR A 47 -12.87 10.21 4.97
C TYR A 47 -11.57 10.15 5.78
N VAL A 48 -10.95 8.98 5.80
CA VAL A 48 -9.69 8.72 6.53
C VAL A 48 -8.50 9.26 5.73
N ALA A 49 -7.51 9.81 6.44
CA ALA A 49 -6.25 10.25 5.87
C ALA A 49 -5.06 9.74 6.68
N PHE A 50 -4.01 9.31 5.97
CA PHE A 50 -2.71 8.95 6.55
C PHE A 50 -1.68 10.03 6.20
N TYR A 51 -0.92 10.47 7.19
CA TYR A 51 0.07 11.53 7.05
C TYR A 51 1.48 10.98 7.24
N SER A 52 2.43 11.44 6.42
CA SER A 52 3.84 11.11 6.57
C SER A 52 4.73 12.25 6.07
N ALA A 53 5.98 12.29 6.56
CA ALA A 53 7.03 13.15 6.03
C ALA A 53 8.16 12.24 5.56
N ARG A 54 8.51 12.33 4.28
CA ARG A 54 9.42 11.37 3.64
C ARG A 54 10.45 12.10 2.81
N ARG A 55 11.65 11.54 2.76
CA ARG A 55 12.69 12.05 1.88
C ARG A 55 12.36 11.69 0.43
N VAL A 56 12.27 12.70 -0.43
CA VAL A 56 12.09 12.58 -1.87
C VAL A 56 13.26 13.32 -2.53
N GLY A 57 14.17 12.56 -3.13
CA GLY A 57 15.46 13.10 -3.57
C GLY A 57 16.24 13.73 -2.42
N GLU A 58 16.48 15.03 -2.49
CA GLU A 58 17.19 15.80 -1.47
C GLU A 58 16.27 16.50 -0.45
N SER A 59 14.97 16.59 -0.74
CA SER A 59 14.01 17.32 0.10
C SER A 59 13.18 16.37 0.96
N VAL A 60 12.59 16.92 2.03
CA VAL A 60 11.55 16.23 2.81
C VAL A 60 10.20 16.74 2.34
N GLU A 61 9.38 15.84 1.81
CA GLU A 61 8.02 16.14 1.37
C GLU A 61 7.00 15.57 2.37
N LYS A 62 5.94 16.33 2.62
CA LYS A 62 4.79 15.87 3.41
C LYS A 62 3.75 15.24 2.50
N PHE A 63 3.31 14.03 2.85
CA PHE A 63 2.28 13.30 2.13
C PHE A 63 1.00 13.22 2.96
N CYS A 64 -0.14 13.34 2.27
CA CYS A 64 -1.47 13.03 2.79
C CYS A 64 -2.09 11.96 1.88
N ASN A 65 -2.10 10.72 2.32
CA ASN A 65 -2.75 9.62 1.63
C ASN A 65 -4.26 9.60 1.97
N LEU A 66 -5.06 9.86 0.96
CA LEU A 66 -6.52 9.80 0.97
C LEU A 66 -6.94 8.33 0.92
N SER A 67 -7.63 7.88 1.98
CA SER A 67 -7.95 6.48 2.19
C SER A 67 -9.47 6.22 2.16
N ALA A 68 -9.96 5.40 3.08
CA ALA A 68 -11.35 5.00 3.24
C ALA A 68 -12.29 6.21 3.22
N TRP A 69 -13.08 6.31 2.15
CA TRP A 69 -14.11 7.32 1.98
C TRP A 69 -15.48 6.66 1.89
N CYS A 70 -16.33 6.90 2.88
CA CYS A 70 -17.68 6.34 2.94
C CYS A 70 -18.66 7.41 3.42
N VAL A 71 -19.78 7.57 2.74
CA VAL A 71 -20.86 8.50 3.12
C VAL A 71 -22.19 7.81 2.85
N LEU A 72 -23.09 7.86 3.83
CA LEU A 72 -24.42 7.28 3.72
C LEU A 72 -25.19 7.91 2.56
N ASP A 73 -26.05 7.12 1.92
CA ASP A 73 -26.77 7.47 0.68
C ASP A 73 -27.48 8.82 0.76
N GLY A 74 -28.22 9.08 1.85
CA GLY A 74 -28.94 10.34 2.07
C GLY A 74 -28.05 11.57 2.30
N TYR A 75 -26.75 11.39 2.52
CA TYR A 75 -25.78 12.45 2.81
C TYR A 75 -24.70 12.59 1.74
N ARG A 76 -24.74 11.82 0.64
CA ARG A 76 -23.71 11.81 -0.41
C ARG A 76 -23.40 13.20 -1.00
N ALA A 77 -24.40 14.07 -1.08
CA ALA A 77 -24.21 15.46 -1.52
C ALA A 77 -23.21 16.25 -0.64
N HIS A 78 -23.05 15.87 0.63
CA HIS A 78 -22.10 16.47 1.56
C HIS A 78 -20.72 15.82 1.51
N GLY A 79 -20.54 14.69 0.81
CA GLY A 79 -19.27 13.97 0.74
C GLY A 79 -18.11 14.83 0.21
N LEU A 80 -18.40 15.73 -0.73
CA LEU A 80 -17.39 16.66 -1.26
C LEU A 80 -16.85 17.64 -0.21
N ARG A 81 -17.59 17.89 0.88
CA ARG A 81 -17.10 18.72 2.00
C ARG A 81 -15.92 18.05 2.70
N LEU A 82 -15.93 16.72 2.83
CA LEU A 82 -14.83 15.95 3.43
C LEU A 82 -13.57 16.05 2.55
N LEU A 83 -13.73 15.82 1.24
CA LEU A 83 -12.62 15.93 0.29
C LEU A 83 -12.05 17.35 0.27
N LYS A 84 -12.90 18.38 0.22
CA LYS A 84 -12.47 19.77 0.29
C LYS A 84 -11.69 20.06 1.58
N ALA A 85 -12.18 19.62 2.73
CA ALA A 85 -11.49 19.82 4.00
C ALA A 85 -10.10 19.16 4.04
N LEU A 86 -9.93 17.99 3.38
CA LEU A 86 -8.61 17.38 3.22
C LEU A 86 -7.71 18.20 2.29
N LEU A 87 -8.19 18.59 1.12
CA LEU A 87 -7.39 19.30 0.12
C LEU A 87 -7.06 20.74 0.50
N ASP A 88 -7.89 21.39 1.32
CA ASP A 88 -7.62 22.74 1.85
C ASP A 88 -6.43 22.75 2.84
N GLN A 89 -5.98 21.58 3.32
CA GLN A 89 -4.74 21.46 4.08
C GLN A 89 -3.55 21.59 3.13
N GLY A 90 -3.11 22.83 2.88
CA GLY A 90 -1.97 23.12 2.02
C GLY A 90 -0.65 22.52 2.53
N GLY A 91 0.34 22.45 1.64
CA GLY A 91 1.69 21.97 1.97
C GLY A 91 1.85 20.45 2.00
N TYR A 92 0.88 19.70 1.44
CA TYR A 92 0.95 18.25 1.27
C TYR A 92 0.94 17.86 -0.21
N THR A 93 1.64 16.78 -0.54
CA THR A 93 1.37 15.95 -1.71
C THR A 93 0.26 14.97 -1.37
N PHE A 94 -0.85 15.00 -2.11
CA PHE A 94 -1.96 14.07 -1.87
C PHE A 94 -1.79 12.82 -2.71
N THR A 95 -2.10 11.66 -2.14
CA THR A 95 -2.15 10.39 -2.87
C THR A 95 -3.50 9.72 -2.68
N ASP A 96 -3.99 9.08 -3.71
CA ASP A 96 -5.16 8.20 -3.67
C ASP A 96 -4.76 6.92 -4.42
N LEU A 97 -4.35 5.91 -3.64
CA LEU A 97 -3.68 4.71 -4.16
C LEU A 97 -4.65 3.53 -4.36
N SER A 98 -5.93 3.75 -4.08
CA SER A 98 -6.99 2.77 -4.30
C SER A 98 -8.36 3.40 -4.61
N PRO A 99 -8.46 4.42 -5.49
CA PRO A 99 -9.71 5.10 -5.77
C PRO A 99 -10.75 4.15 -6.33
N SER A 100 -11.98 4.25 -5.81
CA SER A 100 -13.12 3.56 -6.41
C SER A 100 -13.43 4.13 -7.81
N GLY A 101 -14.11 3.35 -8.63
CA GLY A 101 -14.35 3.72 -10.05
C GLY A 101 -15.05 5.07 -10.24
N ASN A 102 -15.92 5.46 -9.31
CA ASN A 102 -16.59 6.76 -9.30
C ASN A 102 -15.71 7.93 -8.80
N VAL A 103 -14.64 7.63 -8.07
CA VAL A 103 -13.69 8.65 -7.56
C VAL A 103 -12.65 9.00 -8.63
N VAL A 104 -12.28 8.08 -9.51
CA VAL A 104 -11.29 8.35 -10.58
C VAL A 104 -11.67 9.56 -11.46
N PRO A 105 -12.91 9.71 -11.98
CA PRO A 105 -13.29 10.90 -12.74
C PRO A 105 -13.25 12.19 -11.91
N LEU A 106 -13.58 12.11 -10.62
CA LEU A 106 -13.51 13.25 -9.71
C LEU A 106 -12.05 13.70 -9.50
N ASN A 107 -11.16 12.76 -9.21
CA ASN A 107 -9.73 13.02 -9.05
C ASN A 107 -9.13 13.68 -10.31
N ARG A 108 -9.50 13.22 -11.51
CA ARG A 108 -9.08 13.86 -12.77
C ARG A 108 -9.55 15.31 -12.89
N ARG A 109 -10.79 15.61 -12.49
CA ARG A 109 -11.30 17.00 -12.48
C ARG A 109 -10.52 17.88 -11.49
N LEU A 110 -10.10 17.30 -10.38
CA LEU A 110 -9.25 17.92 -9.35
C LEU A 110 -7.75 17.90 -9.70
N LYS A 111 -7.40 17.58 -10.95
CA LYS A 111 -6.02 17.59 -11.47
C LYS A 111 -5.07 16.59 -10.82
N PHE A 112 -5.61 15.55 -10.17
CA PHE A 112 -4.79 14.40 -9.81
C PHE A 112 -4.23 13.76 -11.08
N GLN A 113 -2.93 13.50 -11.03
CA GLN A 113 -2.16 12.83 -12.06
C GLN A 113 -2.18 11.32 -11.82
N GLN A 114 -2.05 10.53 -12.88
CA GLN A 114 -1.98 9.07 -12.77
C GLN A 114 -0.55 8.63 -12.52
N ILE A 115 -0.40 7.59 -11.70
CA ILE A 115 0.84 6.85 -11.55
C ILE A 115 0.80 5.72 -12.57
N ASP A 116 1.91 5.49 -13.28
CA ASP A 116 2.04 4.31 -14.12
C ASP A 116 2.05 3.05 -13.25
N THR A 117 1.01 2.23 -13.43
CA THR A 117 0.78 0.97 -12.72
C THR A 117 0.80 -0.21 -13.68
N ALA A 118 1.48 -0.08 -14.82
CA ALA A 118 1.82 -1.21 -15.68
C ALA A 118 2.36 -2.36 -14.80
N ALA A 119 1.71 -3.52 -14.92
CA ALA A 119 1.91 -4.62 -14.00
C ALA A 119 1.77 -5.96 -14.69
N ALA A 120 2.63 -6.88 -14.26
CA ALA A 120 2.53 -8.30 -14.55
C ALA A 120 1.77 -9.02 -13.43
N LEU A 121 0.88 -9.92 -13.82
CA LEU A 121 0.40 -10.99 -12.95
C LEU A 121 1.29 -12.22 -13.12
N VAL A 122 2.03 -12.55 -12.08
CA VAL A 122 2.92 -13.73 -12.05
C VAL A 122 2.21 -14.87 -11.34
N ILE A 123 2.17 -16.04 -11.97
CA ILE A 123 1.74 -17.28 -11.30
C ILE A 123 2.90 -17.82 -10.48
N ASN A 124 2.69 -17.97 -9.18
CA ASN A 124 3.70 -18.50 -8.28
C ASN A 124 3.75 -20.02 -8.41
N LEU A 125 4.94 -20.57 -8.71
CA LEU A 125 5.14 -22.01 -8.87
C LEU A 125 6.05 -22.53 -7.74
N PRO A 126 5.78 -23.75 -7.21
CA PRO A 126 6.63 -24.36 -6.21
C PRO A 126 7.91 -24.86 -6.89
N ARG A 127 8.94 -24.03 -6.91
CA ARG A 127 10.25 -24.38 -7.48
C ARG A 127 11.24 -24.65 -6.35
N PRO A 128 12.00 -25.76 -6.41
CA PRO A 128 13.08 -26.01 -5.45
C PRO A 128 14.12 -24.89 -5.51
N SER A 129 14.59 -24.45 -4.34
CA SER A 129 15.64 -23.42 -4.21
C SER A 129 16.98 -23.97 -3.72
N TRP A 130 17.15 -25.30 -3.70
CA TRP A 130 18.35 -25.96 -3.22
C TRP A 130 19.60 -25.54 -4.02
N GLY A 131 20.69 -25.26 -3.31
CA GLY A 131 21.95 -24.85 -3.93
C GLY A 131 21.96 -23.43 -4.54
N SER A 132 20.86 -22.68 -4.44
CA SER A 132 20.79 -21.33 -5.04
C SER A 132 21.59 -20.25 -4.28
N GLY A 133 21.99 -20.54 -3.04
CA GLY A 133 22.63 -19.56 -2.15
C GLY A 133 21.69 -18.42 -1.71
N VAL A 134 20.38 -18.56 -1.96
CA VAL A 134 19.35 -17.58 -1.57
C VAL A 134 18.68 -18.04 -0.29
N SER A 135 18.63 -17.14 0.70
CA SER A 135 17.86 -17.30 1.93
C SER A 135 16.73 -16.27 1.98
N ILE A 136 15.53 -16.68 2.39
CA ILE A 136 14.38 -15.78 2.56
C ILE A 136 13.95 -15.85 4.02
N VAL A 137 13.92 -14.68 4.65
CA VAL A 137 13.67 -14.53 6.08
C VAL A 137 12.38 -13.72 6.30
N THR A 138 11.53 -14.24 7.18
CA THR A 138 10.31 -13.57 7.68
C THR A 138 10.32 -13.35 9.19
N ASP A 139 11.28 -13.92 9.92
CA ASP A 139 11.42 -13.73 11.36
C ASP A 139 11.85 -12.28 11.63
N PRO A 140 11.08 -11.51 12.45
CA PRO A 140 11.42 -10.14 12.82
C PRO A 140 12.87 -9.93 13.26
N ARG A 141 13.39 -10.81 14.13
CA ARG A 141 14.73 -10.68 14.71
C ARG A 141 15.81 -10.89 13.67
N LEU A 142 15.56 -11.75 12.69
CA LEU A 142 16.50 -12.01 11.62
C LEU A 142 16.41 -10.91 10.55
N ILE A 143 15.21 -10.43 10.22
CA ILE A 143 15.04 -9.28 9.31
C ILE A 143 15.86 -8.10 9.82
N GLU A 144 15.66 -7.67 11.07
CA GLU A 144 16.35 -6.50 11.63
C GLU A 144 17.87 -6.57 11.54
N ARG A 145 18.46 -7.77 11.61
CA ARG A 145 19.92 -7.97 11.53
C ARG A 145 20.50 -7.80 10.13
N HIS A 146 19.69 -7.98 9.10
CA HIS A 146 20.14 -7.96 7.70
C HIS A 146 19.83 -6.65 6.98
N LEU A 147 18.99 -5.78 7.57
CA LEU A 147 18.61 -4.52 6.96
C LEU A 147 19.68 -3.44 7.18
N ASP A 148 19.95 -2.68 6.13
CA ASP A 148 20.64 -1.40 6.26
C ASP A 148 19.80 -0.38 7.05
N GLU A 149 20.40 0.75 7.41
CA GLU A 149 19.74 1.78 8.23
C GLU A 149 18.42 2.27 7.61
N ARG A 150 18.40 2.45 6.28
CA ARG A 150 17.22 2.94 5.55
C ARG A 150 16.08 1.92 5.60
N ASN A 151 16.33 0.68 5.24
CA ASN A 151 15.33 -0.38 5.24
C ASN A 151 14.90 -0.74 6.66
N LEU A 152 15.80 -0.64 7.65
CA LEU A 152 15.47 -0.84 9.06
C LEU A 152 14.49 0.22 9.57
N GLY A 153 14.66 1.49 9.17
CA GLY A 153 13.69 2.55 9.45
C GLY A 153 12.32 2.23 8.88
N ILE A 154 12.26 1.89 7.58
CA ILE A 154 11.01 1.49 6.90
C ILE A 154 10.38 0.29 7.59
N TYR A 155 11.17 -0.72 7.98
CA TYR A 155 10.69 -1.89 8.69
C TYR A 155 10.04 -1.53 10.02
N LYS A 156 10.73 -0.76 10.87
CA LYS A 156 10.20 -0.32 12.17
C LYS A 156 8.90 0.48 12.02
N ASP A 157 8.82 1.32 11.01
CA ASP A 157 7.64 2.12 10.72
C ASP A 157 6.41 1.28 10.29
N HIS A 158 6.64 0.07 9.75
CA HIS A 158 5.58 -0.75 9.15
C HIS A 158 5.39 -2.12 9.82
N VAL A 159 6.21 -2.52 10.78
CA VAL A 159 6.15 -3.86 11.40
C VAL A 159 4.81 -4.14 12.09
N LEU A 160 4.14 -3.09 12.56
CA LEU A 160 2.81 -3.18 13.17
C LEU A 160 1.67 -2.88 12.18
N ALA A 161 1.97 -2.57 10.92
CA ALA A 161 0.97 -2.21 9.93
C ALA A 161 0.15 -3.45 9.50
N PRO A 162 -1.19 -3.49 9.71
CA PRO A 162 -1.96 -4.73 9.62
C PRO A 162 -2.02 -5.41 8.25
N ALA A 163 -1.72 -4.69 7.16
CA ALA A 163 -1.74 -5.25 5.81
C ALA A 163 -0.33 -5.51 5.23
N ALA A 164 0.72 -5.12 5.94
CA ALA A 164 2.10 -5.29 5.52
C ALA A 164 2.63 -6.68 5.92
N HIS A 165 3.23 -7.38 4.96
CA HIS A 165 4.03 -8.56 5.19
C HIS A 165 5.46 -8.30 4.75
N HIS A 166 6.41 -8.78 5.55
CA HIS A 166 7.83 -8.43 5.44
C HIS A 166 8.65 -9.64 5.02
N LEU A 167 9.56 -9.42 4.06
CA LEU A 167 10.53 -10.40 3.59
C LEU A 167 11.90 -9.74 3.49
N ALA A 168 12.94 -10.44 3.96
CA ALA A 168 14.32 -10.12 3.62
C ALA A 168 14.89 -11.26 2.76
N VAL A 169 15.32 -10.92 1.54
CA VAL A 169 15.92 -11.87 0.59
C VAL A 169 17.42 -11.66 0.59
N ILE A 170 18.15 -12.67 1.02
CA ILE A 170 19.59 -12.60 1.26
C ILE A 170 20.29 -13.48 0.23
N LYS A 171 21.28 -12.91 -0.45
CA LYS A 171 22.16 -13.65 -1.36
C LYS A 171 23.57 -13.10 -1.21
N ARG A 172 24.47 -13.92 -0.67
CA ARG A 172 25.82 -13.50 -0.26
C ARG A 172 25.71 -12.33 0.72
N ASP A 173 26.40 -11.22 0.47
CA ASP A 173 26.40 -10.03 1.33
C ASP A 173 25.30 -9.01 0.98
N ARG A 174 24.42 -9.34 0.03
CA ARG A 174 23.31 -8.46 -0.38
C ARG A 174 22.01 -8.89 0.31
N CYS A 175 21.23 -7.90 0.72
CA CYS A 175 19.89 -8.07 1.27
C CYS A 175 18.88 -7.19 0.52
N CYS A 176 17.83 -7.80 -0.02
CA CYS A 176 16.68 -7.10 -0.59
C CYS A 176 15.51 -7.18 0.38
N TYR A 177 15.12 -6.03 0.91
CA TYR A 177 13.93 -5.91 1.73
C TYR A 177 12.69 -5.73 0.85
N VAL A 178 11.66 -6.53 1.12
CA VAL A 178 10.41 -6.51 0.35
C VAL A 178 9.24 -6.39 1.31
N ILE A 179 8.34 -5.45 1.02
CA ILE A 179 7.01 -5.40 1.64
C ILE A 179 5.99 -5.78 0.60
N PHE A 180 5.12 -6.71 0.95
CA PHE A 180 3.97 -7.08 0.13
C PHE A 180 2.70 -7.09 0.98
N ARG A 181 1.56 -7.04 0.31
CA ARG A 181 0.24 -7.23 0.94
C ARG A 181 -0.48 -8.39 0.30
N LYS A 182 -1.35 -9.07 1.06
CA LYS A 182 -2.32 -10.01 0.49
C LYS A 182 -3.54 -9.25 -0.02
N ASP A 183 -4.00 -9.61 -1.21
CA ASP A 183 -5.16 -9.02 -1.85
C ASP A 183 -6.32 -10.01 -1.94
N THR A 184 -7.53 -9.45 -1.79
CA THR A 184 -8.76 -10.19 -2.05
C THR A 184 -9.30 -9.84 -3.44
N ARG A 185 -9.47 -10.83 -4.31
CA ARG A 185 -10.14 -10.68 -5.61
C ARG A 185 -11.17 -11.79 -5.80
N LYS A 186 -12.38 -11.43 -6.24
CA LYS A 186 -13.51 -12.37 -6.39
C LYS A 186 -13.69 -13.28 -5.16
N ARG A 187 -13.57 -12.70 -3.95
CA ARG A 187 -13.63 -13.38 -2.64
C ARG A 187 -12.48 -14.36 -2.32
N LEU A 188 -11.44 -14.43 -3.15
CA LEU A 188 -10.25 -15.25 -2.90
C LEU A 188 -9.08 -14.39 -2.40
N ARG A 189 -8.51 -14.74 -1.24
CA ARG A 189 -7.36 -14.08 -0.61
C ARG A 189 -6.05 -14.83 -0.85
N VAL A 190 -5.82 -15.16 -2.12
CA VAL A 190 -4.67 -15.94 -2.63
C VAL A 190 -3.77 -15.12 -3.55
N PHE A 191 -3.98 -13.80 -3.59
CA PHE A 191 -3.19 -12.88 -4.39
C PHE A 191 -2.30 -12.03 -3.49
N ALA A 192 -1.22 -11.50 -4.04
CA ALA A 192 -0.41 -10.50 -3.38
C ALA A 192 -0.04 -9.36 -4.33
N SER A 193 0.19 -8.18 -3.79
CA SER A 193 0.81 -7.06 -4.49
C SER A 193 2.10 -6.67 -3.76
N ILE A 194 3.17 -6.45 -4.53
CA ILE A 194 4.41 -5.89 -4.00
C ILE A 194 4.21 -4.38 -3.78
N LEU A 195 4.59 -3.89 -2.60
CA LEU A 195 4.47 -2.49 -2.20
C LEU A 195 5.83 -1.79 -2.14
N HIS A 196 6.90 -2.54 -1.86
CA HIS A 196 8.24 -2.02 -1.75
C HIS A 196 9.28 -3.08 -2.08
N VAL A 197 10.36 -2.65 -2.75
CA VAL A 197 11.54 -3.45 -3.08
C VAL A 197 12.77 -2.57 -2.81
N GLY A 198 13.61 -2.99 -1.86
CA GLY A 198 14.81 -2.25 -1.46
C GLY A 198 15.97 -2.35 -2.46
N ASP A 199 16.10 -3.49 -3.14
CA ASP A 199 17.11 -3.75 -4.19
C ASP A 199 16.42 -4.45 -5.37
N ARG A 200 16.18 -3.69 -6.46
CA ARG A 200 15.43 -4.16 -7.63
C ARG A 200 16.16 -5.26 -8.40
N ASP A 201 17.48 -5.14 -8.50
CA ASP A 201 18.30 -6.10 -9.24
C ASP A 201 18.32 -7.44 -8.51
N LEU A 202 18.50 -7.42 -7.18
CA LEU A 202 18.45 -8.65 -6.39
C LEU A 202 17.05 -9.27 -6.40
N PHE A 203 15.99 -8.45 -6.37
CA PHE A 203 14.62 -8.95 -6.50
C PHE A 203 14.41 -9.66 -7.84
N ALA A 204 14.82 -9.04 -8.95
CA ALA A 204 14.71 -9.64 -10.28
C ALA A 204 15.53 -10.95 -10.39
N GLU A 205 16.77 -10.92 -9.87
CA GLU A 205 17.68 -12.08 -9.82
C GLU A 205 17.11 -13.26 -9.02
N THR A 206 16.35 -12.98 -7.97
CA THR A 206 15.81 -13.98 -7.03
C THR A 206 14.28 -14.16 -7.11
N ALA A 207 13.67 -13.65 -8.17
CA ALA A 207 12.21 -13.56 -8.28
C ALA A 207 11.52 -14.92 -8.15
N HIS A 208 12.08 -15.97 -8.75
CA HIS A 208 11.47 -17.31 -8.69
C HIS A 208 11.47 -17.90 -7.28
N GLN A 209 12.52 -17.66 -6.47
CA GLN A 209 12.56 -18.08 -5.08
C GLN A 209 11.53 -17.30 -4.26
N ILE A 210 11.40 -15.99 -4.50
CA ILE A 210 10.40 -15.15 -3.84
C ILE A 210 8.98 -15.66 -4.14
N TYR A 211 8.63 -15.88 -5.41
CA TYR A 211 7.31 -16.38 -5.79
C TYR A 211 7.02 -17.78 -5.22
N SER A 212 7.98 -18.69 -5.27
CA SER A 212 7.86 -20.03 -4.65
C SER A 212 7.63 -19.93 -3.13
N TYR A 213 8.34 -19.01 -2.47
CA TYR A 213 8.19 -18.77 -1.03
C TYR A 213 6.82 -18.16 -0.69
N LEU A 214 6.34 -17.18 -1.47
CA LEU A 214 5.01 -16.61 -1.32
C LEU A 214 3.90 -17.66 -1.45
N LEU A 215 4.03 -18.60 -2.40
CA LEU A 215 3.10 -19.73 -2.52
C LEU A 215 3.14 -20.64 -1.30
N THR A 216 4.32 -21.14 -0.96
CA THR A 216 4.48 -22.21 0.03
C THR A 216 4.32 -21.74 1.48
N ARG A 217 4.62 -20.47 1.78
CA ARG A 217 4.54 -19.92 3.14
C ARG A 217 3.32 -19.06 3.38
N PHE A 218 2.79 -18.38 2.36
CA PHE A 218 1.67 -17.45 2.50
C PHE A 218 0.39 -17.88 1.75
N GLY A 219 0.44 -19.00 1.01
CA GLY A 219 -0.68 -19.46 0.20
C GLY A 219 -1.03 -18.50 -0.95
N VAL A 220 -0.04 -17.74 -1.44
CA VAL A 220 -0.22 -16.78 -2.53
C VAL A 220 0.00 -17.51 -3.86
N VAL A 221 -1.08 -17.73 -4.60
CA VAL A 221 -1.05 -18.42 -5.90
C VAL A 221 -0.56 -17.50 -7.01
N ALA A 222 -0.81 -16.19 -6.90
CA ALA A 222 -0.40 -15.24 -7.92
C ALA A 222 -0.03 -13.86 -7.34
N THR A 223 0.98 -13.23 -7.91
CA THR A 223 1.55 -11.97 -7.43
C THR A 223 1.47 -10.89 -8.50
N PHE A 224 1.00 -9.70 -8.12
CA PHE A 224 1.07 -8.49 -8.93
C PHE A 224 2.39 -7.79 -8.67
N VAL A 225 3.16 -7.58 -9.74
CA VAL A 225 4.40 -6.82 -9.72
C VAL A 225 4.29 -5.73 -10.76
N GLU A 226 4.37 -4.48 -10.30
CA GLU A 226 4.41 -3.31 -11.17
C GLU A 226 5.83 -3.09 -11.65
N ASP A 227 5.99 -2.64 -12.89
CA ASP A 227 7.30 -2.52 -13.57
C ASP A 227 8.23 -1.55 -12.81
N ARG A 228 7.64 -0.59 -12.08
CA ARG A 228 8.38 0.32 -11.18
C ARG A 228 9.07 -0.37 -10.01
N PHE A 229 8.67 -1.56 -9.61
CA PHE A 229 9.29 -2.29 -8.50
C PHE A 229 10.36 -3.24 -8.98
N ALA A 230 10.12 -3.91 -10.10
CA ALA A 230 11.12 -4.69 -10.78
C ALA A 230 10.63 -5.00 -12.19
N ASP A 231 11.55 -4.91 -13.16
CA ASP A 231 11.33 -5.39 -14.52
C ASP A 231 11.47 -6.92 -14.52
N VAL A 232 10.42 -7.61 -14.03
CA VAL A 232 10.38 -9.06 -14.01
C VAL A 232 9.27 -9.53 -14.93
N HIS A 233 9.67 -10.09 -16.06
CA HIS A 233 8.81 -10.84 -16.95
C HIS A 233 9.12 -12.34 -16.85
N PRO A 234 8.75 -13.02 -15.73
CA PRO A 234 8.88 -14.47 -15.69
C PRO A 234 8.04 -15.07 -16.82
N LYS A 235 8.47 -16.19 -17.42
CA LYS A 235 7.86 -16.80 -18.62
C LYS A 235 6.33 -17.03 -18.58
N LEU A 236 5.70 -16.95 -17.40
CA LEU A 236 4.27 -17.11 -17.17
C LEU A 236 3.58 -15.83 -16.66
N SER A 237 4.18 -14.66 -16.87
CA SER A 237 3.55 -13.39 -16.54
C SER A 237 2.49 -13.01 -17.56
N ILE A 238 1.34 -12.57 -17.07
CA ILE A 238 0.27 -12.00 -17.90
C ILE A 238 0.24 -10.50 -17.65
N SER A 239 0.47 -9.69 -18.67
CA SER A 239 0.30 -8.25 -18.58
C SER A 239 -1.16 -7.90 -18.25
N LEU A 240 -1.35 -7.04 -17.25
CA LEU A 240 -2.68 -6.61 -16.84
C LEU A 240 -3.25 -5.58 -17.81
N ARG A 241 -4.39 -5.91 -18.42
CA ARG A 241 -5.13 -5.00 -19.33
C ARG A 241 -5.70 -3.76 -18.64
N SER A 242 -5.93 -3.82 -17.33
CA SER A 242 -6.54 -2.74 -16.55
C SER A 242 -6.03 -2.79 -15.11
N PRO A 243 -4.82 -2.30 -14.84
CA PRO A 243 -4.30 -2.23 -13.48
C PRO A 243 -5.14 -1.28 -12.63
N ARG A 244 -5.08 -1.45 -11.30
CA ARG A 244 -5.83 -0.55 -10.40
C ARG A 244 -5.26 0.87 -10.54
N PRO A 245 -6.12 1.87 -10.78
CA PRO A 245 -5.66 3.25 -10.87
C PRO A 245 -5.02 3.65 -9.54
N LYS A 246 -3.93 4.41 -9.64
CA LYS A 246 -3.33 5.12 -8.51
C LYS A 246 -3.06 6.53 -8.96
N MET A 247 -3.35 7.48 -8.09
CA MET A 247 -3.36 8.88 -8.46
C MET A 247 -2.68 9.72 -7.38
N PHE A 248 -2.11 10.85 -7.77
CA PHE A 248 -1.53 11.80 -6.83
C PHE A 248 -1.77 13.24 -7.29
N LEU A 249 -1.74 14.19 -6.36
CA LEU A 249 -1.81 15.62 -6.61
C LEU A 249 -0.60 16.28 -5.96
N SER A 250 0.32 16.74 -6.79
CA SER A 250 1.52 17.47 -6.39
C SER A 250 2.04 18.34 -7.53
N ASP A 251 2.69 19.43 -7.16
CA ASP A 251 3.55 20.27 -7.99
C ASP A 251 5.04 20.11 -7.64
N ARG A 252 5.36 19.37 -6.56
CA ARG A 252 6.72 19.21 -6.00
C ARG A 252 7.33 17.83 -6.25
N VAL A 253 6.49 16.83 -6.51
CA VAL A 253 6.89 15.42 -6.62
C VAL A 253 6.40 14.85 -7.94
N SER A 254 7.26 14.08 -8.60
CA SER A 254 6.93 13.36 -9.84
C SER A 254 6.31 11.98 -9.54
N ALA A 255 5.65 11.39 -10.55
CA ALA A 255 4.98 10.09 -10.38
C ALA A 255 5.94 8.96 -9.93
N SER A 256 7.20 8.97 -10.35
CA SER A 256 8.22 7.97 -10.00
C SER A 256 8.68 8.05 -8.54
N GLU A 257 8.48 9.20 -7.90
CA GLU A 257 8.89 9.48 -6.52
C GLU A 257 7.78 9.17 -5.49
N VAL A 258 6.56 8.93 -5.96
CA VAL A 258 5.46 8.46 -5.12
C VAL A 258 5.60 6.96 -4.88
N ASP A 259 5.95 6.56 -3.66
CA ASP A 259 5.89 5.16 -3.21
C ASP A 259 4.54 4.82 -2.57
N TYR A 260 4.35 3.54 -2.24
CA TYR A 260 3.12 2.99 -1.67
C TYR A 260 3.18 2.78 -0.16
N LEU A 261 4.30 3.14 0.46
CA LEU A 261 4.47 3.04 1.90
C LEU A 261 3.74 4.18 2.59
N TYR A 262 3.60 4.09 3.92
CA TYR A 262 2.99 5.13 4.74
C TYR A 262 1.57 5.50 4.28
N SER A 263 0.82 4.49 3.85
CA SER A 263 -0.47 4.65 3.17
C SER A 263 -1.47 3.58 3.61
N GLU A 264 -2.71 3.72 3.13
CA GLU A 264 -3.73 2.71 3.28
C GLU A 264 -3.33 1.35 2.70
N LEU A 265 -2.38 1.34 1.76
CA LEU A 265 -1.93 0.09 1.17
C LEU A 265 -1.18 -0.80 2.17
N THR A 266 -0.49 -0.20 3.13
CA THR A 266 0.20 -0.91 4.22
C THR A 266 -0.69 -1.12 5.45
N CYS A 267 -1.69 -0.25 5.65
CA CYS A 267 -2.49 -0.24 6.87
C CYS A 267 -3.80 -1.02 6.77
N VAL A 268 -4.52 -0.93 5.64
CA VAL A 268 -5.90 -1.43 5.53
C VAL A 268 -5.96 -2.77 4.79
N PRO A 269 -6.34 -3.88 5.47
CA PRO A 269 -6.35 -5.23 4.90
C PRO A 269 -7.65 -5.52 4.11
N TRP A 270 -7.88 -4.79 3.01
CA TRP A 270 -9.07 -4.86 2.14
C TRP A 270 -9.55 -6.28 1.72
#